data_AF-A0A2A3JA76-F1
#
_entry.id   AF-A0A2A3JA76-F1
#
_cell.length_a   1.000
_cell.length_b   1.000
_cell.length_c   1.000
_cell.angle_alpha   90.00
_cell.angle_beta   90.00
_cell.angle_gamma   90.00
#
_symmetry.space_group_name_H-M   'P 1'
#
loop_
_entity.id
_entity.type
_entity.pdbx_description
1 polymer ?
#
loop_
_entity_poly.entity_id
_entity_poly.type
_entity_poly.pdbx_seq_one_letter_code
_entity_poly.pdbx_strand_id
1 'polypeptide(L)'
;MPFRHGPSPGGVDRPAQFGEAVRTLQEPDQDEDAPPGHGVLVRAAGEGRIASPTRADYAAGAVAVLTGEGHENTMYELSGDHAWSFAEFAAELGRQTGKEIVYRPVTVEAYVDLLVGAGMPELYAGMMADADASFGKGELAFTSRELCLDFS
;
A
#
# COMPACT_ATOMS: atom_id res chain seq x y z
N MET A 1 -4.01 -31.22 -7.15
CA MET A 1 -4.72 -30.84 -8.39
C MET A 1 -4.41 -29.37 -8.65
N PRO A 2 -4.19 -28.91 -9.89
CA PRO A 2 -4.01 -27.48 -10.14
C PRO A 2 -5.35 -26.76 -9.94
N PHE A 3 -5.36 -25.75 -9.07
CA PHE A 3 -6.52 -24.91 -8.80
C PHE A 3 -6.91 -24.12 -10.05
N ARG A 4 -8.19 -24.12 -10.42
CA ARG A 4 -8.73 -23.38 -11.56
C ARG A 4 -9.38 -22.09 -11.06
N HIS A 5 -9.05 -21.00 -11.74
CA HIS A 5 -9.35 -19.61 -11.42
C HIS A 5 -10.86 -19.26 -11.52
N GLY A 6 -11.46 -18.84 -10.41
CA GLY A 6 -12.70 -18.07 -10.34
C GLY A 6 -12.47 -16.75 -9.57
N PRO A 7 -13.28 -15.71 -9.79
CA PRO A 7 -13.13 -14.43 -9.07
C PRO A 7 -13.50 -14.59 -7.58
N SER A 8 -12.71 -13.96 -6.70
CA SER A 8 -12.90 -14.02 -5.23
C SER A 8 -14.32 -13.61 -4.79
N PRO A 9 -15.05 -14.46 -4.03
CA PRO A 9 -16.34 -14.14 -3.43
C PRO A 9 -16.11 -13.29 -2.16
N GLY A 10 -15.62 -12.08 -2.37
CA GLY A 10 -15.19 -11.21 -1.28
C GLY A 10 -14.22 -10.13 -1.72
N GLY A 11 -14.10 -9.86 -3.02
CA GLY A 11 -13.35 -8.72 -3.54
C GLY A 11 -13.83 -7.42 -2.91
N VAL A 12 -13.22 -7.06 -1.79
CA VAL A 12 -13.40 -5.77 -1.14
C VAL A 12 -12.96 -4.76 -2.18
N ASP A 13 -13.92 -3.99 -2.67
CA ASP A 13 -13.71 -2.94 -3.66
C ASP A 13 -12.52 -2.10 -3.22
N ARG A 14 -11.50 -1.93 -4.09
CA ARG A 14 -10.26 -1.20 -3.80
C ARG A 14 -10.48 0.17 -3.11
N PRO A 15 -11.49 0.98 -3.48
CA PRO A 15 -11.96 2.13 -2.71
C PRO A 15 -12.13 1.92 -1.20
N ALA A 16 -12.64 0.75 -0.77
CA ALA A 16 -12.93 0.46 0.62
C ALA A 16 -11.68 0.12 1.45
N GLN A 17 -10.66 -0.51 0.85
CA GLN A 17 -9.39 -0.81 1.53
C GLN A 17 -8.59 0.47 1.81
N PHE A 18 -8.55 1.37 0.83
CA PHE A 18 -7.98 2.70 0.99
C PHE A 18 -8.79 3.56 1.97
N GLY A 19 -10.12 3.47 1.92
CA GLY A 19 -11.01 4.18 2.84
C GLY A 19 -10.84 3.75 4.30
N GLU A 20 -10.51 2.49 4.59
CA GLU A 20 -10.20 2.03 5.95
C GLU A 20 -8.87 2.60 6.46
N ALA A 21 -7.81 2.55 5.65
CA ALA A 21 -6.50 3.09 6.01
C ALA A 21 -6.53 4.62 6.20
N VAL A 22 -7.21 5.34 5.31
CA VAL A 22 -7.41 6.80 5.41
C VAL A 22 -8.28 7.16 6.61
N ARG A 23 -9.39 6.43 6.85
CA ARG A 23 -10.26 6.65 8.02
C ARG A 23 -9.54 6.39 9.35
N THR A 24 -8.59 5.46 9.38
CA THR A 24 -7.83 5.12 10.60
C THR A 24 -6.72 6.13 10.90
N LEU A 25 -6.18 6.81 9.89
CA LEU A 25 -5.12 7.83 10.03
C LEU A 25 -5.66 9.25 10.16
N GLN A 26 -6.96 9.45 9.90
CA GLN A 26 -7.61 10.72 10.13
C GLN A 26 -8.05 10.79 11.60
N GLU A 27 -7.18 11.36 12.44
CA GLU A 27 -7.64 11.98 13.68
C GLU A 27 -8.74 13.00 13.31
N PRO A 28 -9.81 13.14 14.11
CA PRO A 28 -10.97 13.92 13.75
C PRO A 28 -10.69 15.42 13.88
N ASP A 29 -9.94 16.00 12.95
CA ASP A 29 -9.96 17.44 12.73
C ASP A 29 -11.12 17.78 11.78
N GLN A 30 -12.12 18.37 12.41
CA GLN A 30 -13.35 18.91 11.87
C GLN A 30 -13.03 20.18 11.09
N ASP A 31 -13.29 20.19 9.78
CA ASP A 31 -13.59 21.41 9.02
C ASP A 31 -14.38 20.99 7.77
N GLU A 32 -15.68 20.75 7.98
CA GLU A 32 -16.64 20.32 6.93
C GLU A 32 -16.84 21.38 5.83
N ASP A 33 -16.36 22.61 6.03
CA ASP A 33 -16.51 23.77 5.14
C ASP A 33 -15.20 24.24 4.45
N ALA A 34 -14.10 23.48 4.53
CA ALA A 34 -12.88 23.85 3.84
C ALA A 34 -13.06 23.79 2.31
N PRO A 35 -12.70 24.84 1.53
CA PRO A 35 -12.75 24.79 0.07
C PRO A 35 -11.88 23.64 -0.47
N PRO A 36 -12.16 23.10 -1.67
CA PRO A 36 -11.37 22.00 -2.23
C PRO A 36 -9.88 22.37 -2.24
N GLY A 37 -9.13 21.78 -1.32
CA GLY A 37 -7.70 22.01 -1.20
C GLY A 37 -6.96 21.21 -2.26
N HIS A 38 -5.90 21.80 -2.83
CA HIS A 38 -4.90 21.05 -3.59
C HIS A 38 -3.89 20.40 -2.63
N GLY A 39 -3.55 19.14 -2.85
CA GLY A 39 -2.54 18.39 -2.10
C GLY A 39 -1.40 17.92 -2.99
N VAL A 40 -0.22 17.73 -2.41
CA VAL A 40 0.91 17.11 -3.10
C VAL A 40 1.42 15.94 -2.28
N LEU A 41 1.46 14.75 -2.89
CA LEU A 41 2.12 13.58 -2.32
C LEU A 41 3.57 13.55 -2.80
N VAL A 42 4.52 13.78 -1.91
CA VAL A 42 5.96 13.75 -2.21
C VAL A 42 6.56 12.45 -1.69
N ARG A 43 7.29 11.70 -2.54
CA ARG A 43 7.99 10.44 -2.17
C ARG A 43 9.29 10.27 -2.95
N ALA A 44 10.21 9.49 -2.41
CA ALA A 44 11.45 9.10 -3.09
C ALA A 44 11.32 7.77 -3.87
N ALA A 45 10.12 7.48 -4.37
CA ALA A 45 9.78 6.16 -4.92
C ALA A 45 9.72 6.10 -6.46
N GLY A 46 9.96 7.22 -7.14
CA GLY A 46 9.91 7.28 -8.62
C GLY A 46 8.59 6.71 -9.17
N GLU A 47 8.70 5.84 -10.17
CA GLU A 47 7.58 5.09 -10.76
C GLU A 47 7.38 3.69 -10.14
N GLY A 48 8.01 3.46 -8.99
CA GLY A 48 7.96 2.19 -8.25
C GLY A 48 6.52 1.72 -8.00
N ARG A 49 6.33 0.39 -8.07
CA ARG A 49 5.04 -0.25 -7.79
C ARG A 49 5.15 -1.18 -6.59
N ILE A 50 4.06 -1.27 -5.83
CA ILE A 50 3.97 -2.04 -4.59
C ILE A 50 2.77 -2.98 -4.69
N ALA A 51 3.00 -4.28 -4.53
CA ALA A 51 1.97 -5.31 -4.44
C ALA A 51 1.69 -5.64 -2.97
N SER A 52 1.13 -4.67 -2.24
CA SER A 52 0.84 -4.85 -0.81
C SER A 52 -0.47 -5.64 -0.60
N PRO A 53 -0.45 -6.74 0.17
CA PRO A 53 -1.67 -7.42 0.58
C PRO A 53 -2.31 -6.70 1.79
N THR A 54 -3.60 -6.91 2.00
CA THR A 54 -4.28 -6.35 3.17
C THR A 54 -3.92 -7.12 4.44
N ARG A 55 -4.18 -6.52 5.61
CA ARG A 55 -4.08 -7.24 6.89
C ARG A 55 -5.01 -8.45 6.95
N ALA A 56 -6.17 -8.38 6.30
CA ALA A 56 -7.11 -9.50 6.21
C ALA A 56 -6.54 -10.63 5.35
N ASP A 57 -5.86 -10.30 4.23
CA ASP A 57 -5.21 -11.30 3.38
C ASP A 57 -4.05 -12.00 4.13
N TYR A 58 -3.26 -11.25 4.90
CA TYR A 58 -2.26 -11.84 5.80
C TYR A 58 -2.89 -12.80 6.82
N ALA A 59 -4.00 -12.40 7.44
CA ALA A 59 -4.70 -13.25 8.41
C ALA A 59 -5.28 -14.50 7.75
N ALA A 60 -5.87 -14.37 6.56
CA ALA A 60 -6.40 -15.48 5.79
C ALA A 60 -5.28 -16.47 5.39
N GLY A 61 -4.14 -15.97 4.91
CA GLY A 61 -2.96 -16.79 4.61
C GLY A 61 -2.43 -17.53 5.84
N ALA A 62 -2.35 -16.83 6.99
CA ALA A 62 -1.94 -17.46 8.25
C ALA A 62 -2.91 -18.55 8.70
N VAL A 63 -4.23 -18.33 8.62
CA VAL A 63 -5.26 -19.34 8.94
C VAL A 63 -5.13 -20.55 8.02
N ALA A 64 -4.93 -20.34 6.71
CA ALA A 64 -4.76 -21.43 5.75
C ALA A 64 -3.56 -22.31 6.11
N VAL A 65 -2.40 -21.70 6.39
CA VAL A 65 -1.18 -22.43 6.78
C VAL A 65 -1.35 -23.17 8.11
N LEU A 66 -1.99 -22.54 9.10
CA LEU A 66 -2.14 -23.10 10.44
C LEU A 66 -3.17 -24.24 10.52
N THR A 67 -4.14 -24.27 9.61
CA THR A 67 -5.24 -25.25 9.61
C THR A 67 -5.12 -26.30 8.51
N GLY A 68 -4.26 -26.06 7.51
CA GLY A 68 -3.93 -27.00 6.43
C GLY A 68 -2.81 -27.96 6.79
N GLU A 69 -2.58 -28.94 5.91
CA GLU A 69 -1.48 -29.90 6.00
C GLU A 69 -0.48 -29.67 4.84
N GLY A 70 0.78 -30.07 5.00
CA GLY A 70 1.79 -30.02 3.93
C GLY A 70 2.51 -28.68 3.77
N HIS A 71 2.44 -27.81 4.78
CA HIS A 71 3.13 -26.50 4.82
C HIS A 71 4.48 -26.56 5.56
N GLU A 72 4.88 -27.73 6.05
CA GLU A 72 6.11 -27.89 6.82
C GLU A 72 7.35 -27.52 5.99
N ASN A 73 8.26 -26.76 6.59
CA ASN A 73 9.49 -26.28 5.96
C ASN A 73 9.27 -25.52 4.63
N THR A 74 8.09 -24.92 4.46
CA THR A 74 7.76 -24.12 3.27
C THR A 74 7.82 -22.64 3.60
N MET A 75 8.45 -21.86 2.72
CA MET A 75 8.48 -20.41 2.79
C MET A 75 7.48 -19.87 1.77
N TYR A 76 6.53 -19.06 2.25
CA TYR A 76 5.56 -18.37 1.40
C TYR A 76 5.87 -16.89 1.37
N GLU A 77 5.90 -16.33 0.18
CA GLU A 77 5.88 -14.89 -0.02
C GLU A 77 4.41 -14.45 -0.15
N LEU A 78 4.00 -13.44 0.63
CA LEU A 78 2.63 -12.94 0.63
C LEU A 78 2.59 -11.55 0.04
N SER A 79 1.83 -11.39 -1.04
CA SER A 79 1.71 -10.16 -1.82
C SER A 79 0.25 -9.94 -2.24
N GLY A 80 -0.12 -8.70 -2.54
CA GLY A 80 -1.42 -8.40 -3.15
C GLY A 80 -1.50 -8.86 -4.61
N ASP A 81 -2.73 -8.99 -5.12
CA ASP A 81 -3.00 -9.43 -6.50
C ASP A 81 -2.61 -8.39 -7.58
N HIS A 82 -2.38 -7.14 -7.17
CA HIS A 82 -2.08 -6.04 -8.07
C HIS A 82 -1.03 -5.11 -7.49
N ALA A 83 -0.01 -4.81 -8.29
CA ALA A 83 0.99 -3.80 -7.95
C ALA A 83 0.50 -2.41 -8.35
N TRP A 84 0.51 -1.45 -7.43
CA TRP A 84 0.09 -0.06 -7.65
C TRP A 84 1.23 0.93 -7.42
N SER A 85 1.18 2.07 -8.10
CA SER A 85 2.14 3.17 -8.02
C SER A 85 1.64 4.29 -7.10
N PHE A 86 2.55 5.14 -6.62
CA PHE A 86 2.16 6.31 -5.83
C PHE A 86 1.34 7.35 -6.61
N ALA A 87 1.44 7.38 -7.94
CA ALA A 87 0.57 8.19 -8.79
C ALA A 87 -0.89 7.70 -8.76
N GLU A 88 -1.09 6.39 -8.89
CA GLU A 88 -2.42 5.77 -8.78
C GLU A 88 -2.98 5.95 -7.35
N PHE A 89 -2.12 5.84 -6.33
CA PHE A 89 -2.51 6.10 -4.94
C PHE A 89 -2.95 7.57 -4.71
N ALA A 90 -2.21 8.55 -5.24
CA ALA A 90 -2.58 9.96 -5.15
C ALA A 90 -3.93 10.25 -5.84
N ALA A 91 -4.14 9.68 -7.02
CA ALA A 91 -5.40 9.82 -7.75
C ALA A 91 -6.59 9.24 -6.96
N GLU A 92 -6.39 8.07 -6.34
CA GLU A 92 -7.43 7.42 -5.53
C GLU A 92 -7.73 8.20 -4.24
N LEU A 93 -6.70 8.71 -3.56
CA LEU A 93 -6.89 9.58 -2.38
C LEU A 93 -7.68 10.84 -2.75
N GLY A 94 -7.38 11.43 -3.92
CA GLY A 94 -8.13 12.59 -4.41
C GLY A 94 -9.60 12.27 -4.68
N ARG A 95 -9.87 11.11 -5.28
CA ARG A 95 -11.24 10.62 -5.54
C ARG A 95 -12.05 10.44 -4.24
N GLN A 96 -11.43 9.96 -3.17
CA GLN A 96 -12.11 9.73 -1.89
C GLN A 96 -12.30 10.99 -1.05
N THR A 97 -11.35 11.93 -1.14
CA THR A 97 -11.36 13.16 -0.33
C THR A 97 -12.02 14.33 -1.04
N GLY A 98 -12.32 14.21 -2.34
CA GLY A 98 -12.81 15.32 -3.17
C GLY A 98 -11.75 16.40 -3.43
N LYS A 99 -10.47 16.12 -3.14
CA LYS A 99 -9.34 17.04 -3.28
C LYS A 99 -8.49 16.66 -4.49
N GLU A 100 -7.92 17.63 -5.18
CA GLU A 100 -6.91 17.33 -6.21
C GLU A 100 -5.59 17.01 -5.52
N ILE A 101 -5.06 15.80 -5.72
CA ILE A 101 -3.80 15.37 -5.10
C ILE A 101 -2.83 14.92 -6.20
N VAL A 102 -1.71 15.62 -6.33
CA VAL A 102 -0.69 15.35 -7.34
C VAL A 102 0.48 14.60 -6.72
N TYR A 103 0.91 13.51 -7.36
CA TYR A 103 2.14 12.83 -6.99
C TYR A 103 3.37 13.55 -7.56
N ARG A 104 4.37 13.84 -6.71
CA ARG A 104 5.65 14.44 -7.10
C ARG A 104 6.81 13.59 -6.59
N PRO A 105 7.44 12.77 -7.46
CA PRO A 105 8.64 12.04 -7.08
C PRO A 105 9.81 13.02 -6.88
N VAL A 106 10.67 12.72 -5.91
CA VAL A 106 11.91 13.47 -5.62
C VAL A 106 13.07 12.50 -5.42
N THR A 107 14.30 13.01 -5.31
CA THR A 107 15.44 12.16 -4.93
C THR A 107 15.36 11.76 -3.45
N VAL A 108 16.11 10.73 -3.06
CA VAL A 108 16.22 10.28 -1.67
C VAL A 108 16.69 11.43 -0.78
N GLU A 109 17.73 12.16 -1.21
CA GLU A 109 18.30 13.28 -0.47
C GLU A 109 17.27 14.41 -0.28
N ALA A 110 16.58 14.78 -1.35
CA ALA A 110 15.54 15.81 -1.28
C ALA A 110 14.35 15.40 -0.40
N TYR A 111 14.04 14.11 -0.32
CA TYR A 111 12.99 13.61 0.57
C TYR A 111 13.43 13.60 2.04
N VAL A 112 14.68 13.21 2.33
CA VAL A 112 15.26 13.32 3.67
C VAL A 112 15.24 14.77 4.13
N ASP A 113 15.74 15.70 3.31
CA ASP A 113 15.75 17.13 3.62
C ASP A 113 14.35 17.67 3.92
N LEU A 114 13.35 17.23 3.14
CA LEU A 114 11.95 17.61 3.36
C LEU A 114 11.42 17.08 4.69
N LEU A 115 11.65 15.81 5.01
CA LEU A 115 11.19 15.19 6.26
C LEU A 115 11.88 15.82 7.49
N VAL A 116 13.19 16.07 7.39
CA VAL A 116 13.94 16.78 8.44
C VAL A 116 13.44 18.21 8.61
N GLY A 117 13.20 18.92 7.50
CA GLY A 117 12.60 20.25 7.53
C GLY A 117 11.20 20.29 8.15
N ALA A 118 10.45 19.18 8.08
CA ALA A 118 9.17 18.99 8.74
C ALA A 118 9.28 18.56 10.22
N GLY A 119 10.49 18.45 10.76
CA GLY A 119 10.75 18.12 12.16
C GLY A 119 10.99 16.64 12.45
N MET A 120 11.06 15.77 11.43
CA MET A 120 11.43 14.37 11.62
C MET A 120 12.92 14.26 11.96
N PRO A 121 13.33 13.44 12.96
CA PRO A 121 14.75 13.22 13.22
C PRO A 121 15.42 12.53 12.02
N GLU A 122 16.64 12.96 11.70
CA GLU A 122 17.39 12.55 10.50
C GLU A 122 17.48 11.03 10.30
N LEU A 123 17.70 10.29 11.39
CA LEU A 123 17.75 8.82 11.32
C LEU A 123 16.45 8.21 10.79
N TYR A 124 15.29 8.72 11.24
CA TYR A 124 13.99 8.22 10.79
C TYR A 124 13.67 8.69 9.37
N ALA A 125 14.05 9.92 9.01
CA ALA A 125 13.91 10.44 7.66
C ALA A 125 14.69 9.59 6.65
N GLY A 126 15.94 9.23 7.00
CA GLY A 126 16.78 8.31 6.21
C GLY A 126 16.13 6.94 6.02
N MET A 127 15.63 6.32 7.10
CA MET A 127 14.95 5.02 7.01
C MET A 127 13.71 5.07 6.10
N MET A 128 12.92 6.14 6.14
CA MET A 128 11.76 6.29 5.25
C MET A 128 12.17 6.47 3.79
N ALA A 129 13.23 7.26 3.54
CA ALA A 129 13.70 7.51 2.19
C ALA A 129 14.36 6.27 1.56
N ASP A 130 15.08 5.47 2.34
CA ASP A 130 15.63 4.19 1.91
C ASP A 130 14.53 3.18 1.55
N ALA A 131 13.45 3.12 2.34
CA ALA A 131 12.30 2.29 2.04
C ALA A 131 11.63 2.70 0.71
N ASP A 132 11.49 4.01 0.48
CA ASP A 132 10.97 4.56 -0.78
C ASP A 132 11.86 4.22 -1.97
N ALA A 133 13.19 4.27 -1.80
CA ALA A 133 14.14 3.90 -2.84
C ALA A 133 14.00 2.43 -3.25
N SER A 134 13.70 1.52 -2.31
CA SER A 134 13.39 0.11 -2.61
C SER A 134 12.12 -0.06 -3.44
N PHE A 135 11.09 0.77 -3.20
CA PHE A 135 9.90 0.78 -4.09
C PHE A 135 10.29 1.17 -5.51
N GLY A 136 11.13 2.20 -5.66
CA GLY A 136 11.61 2.68 -6.96
C GLY A 136 12.42 1.64 -7.76
N LYS A 137 13.05 0.69 -7.08
CA LYS A 137 13.77 -0.44 -7.71
C LYS A 137 12.85 -1.59 -8.14
N GLY A 138 11.56 -1.53 -7.83
CA GLY A 138 10.59 -2.57 -8.17
C GLY A 138 10.68 -3.83 -7.31
N GLU A 139 11.45 -3.78 -6.21
CA GLU A 139 11.70 -4.92 -5.32
C GLU A 139 10.41 -5.46 -4.66
N LEU A 140 9.36 -4.64 -4.58
CA LEU A 140 8.07 -5.00 -4.00
C LEU A 140 6.91 -5.04 -5.01
N ALA A 141 7.22 -5.01 -6.30
CA ALA A 141 6.19 -5.13 -7.35
C ALA A 141 5.75 -6.59 -7.57
N PHE A 142 6.41 -7.55 -6.91
CA PHE A 142 6.16 -8.97 -7.09
C PHE A 142 4.77 -9.38 -6.60
N THR A 143 4.04 -10.10 -7.45
CA THR A 143 2.74 -10.70 -7.15
C THR A 143 2.88 -12.23 -7.12
N SER A 144 2.89 -12.82 -5.93
CA SER A 144 2.69 -14.25 -5.69
C SER A 144 1.21 -14.61 -5.74
N ARG A 145 0.91 -15.86 -6.11
CA ARG A 145 -0.46 -16.43 -6.13
C ARG A 145 -0.62 -17.56 -5.12
N GLU A 146 0.28 -17.68 -4.16
CA GLU A 146 0.46 -18.93 -3.43
C GLU A 146 -0.60 -19.16 -2.35
N LEU A 147 -1.24 -18.08 -1.86
CA LEU A 147 -2.33 -18.17 -0.89
C LEU A 147 -3.41 -17.11 -1.18
N CYS A 148 -4.34 -17.43 -2.07
CA CYS A 148 -5.63 -16.74 -2.17
C CYS A 148 -6.73 -17.79 -1.98
N LEU A 149 -7.52 -17.66 -0.92
CA LEU A 149 -8.59 -18.60 -0.57
C LEU A 149 -9.81 -18.38 -1.49
N ASP A 150 -10.21 -19.42 -2.21
CA ASP A 150 -11.53 -19.54 -2.84
C ASP A 150 -12.44 -20.29 -1.87
N PHE A 151 -13.46 -19.60 -1.34
CA PHE A 151 -14.49 -20.22 -0.50
C PHE A 151 -15.64 -20.70 -1.41
N SER A 152 -15.78 -22.04 -1.55
CA SER A 152 -16.99 -22.68 -2.11
C SER A 152 -18.18 -22.60 -1.16
#